data_AF-S4Y761-F1
#
_entry.id   AF-S4Y761-F1
#
_cell.length_a   1.000
_cell.length_b   1.000
_cell.length_c   1.000
_cell.angle_alpha   90.00
_cell.angle_beta   90.00
_cell.angle_gamma   90.00
#
_symmetry.space_group_name_H-M   'P 1'
#
loop_
_entity.id
_entity.type
_entity.pdbx_description
1 polymer ?
#
loop_
_entity_poly.entity_id
_entity_poly.type
_entity_poly.pdbx_seq_one_letter_code
_entity_poly.pdbx_strand_id
1 'polypeptide(L)' 'MTAAALIAQKPDPTDADIDAALSGNVCRCGTYVRVREAVILASRLKRGGK' A
#
# COMPACT_ATOMS: atom_id res chain seq x y z
N MET A 1 5.02 -5.97 6.95
CA MET A 1 6.32 -5.48 6.43
C MET A 1 6.24 -4.97 4.99
N THR A 2 5.58 -5.69 4.07
CA THR A 2 5.61 -5.40 2.61
C THR A 2 5.13 -4.00 2.22
N ALA A 3 3.98 -3.54 2.70
CA ALA A 3 3.48 -2.19 2.39
C ALA A 3 4.42 -1.07 2.88
N ALA A 4 4.98 -1.21 4.10
CA ALA A 4 5.92 -0.24 4.63
C ALA A 4 7.23 -0.18 3.82
N ALA A 5 7.72 -1.33 3.36
CA ALA A 5 8.88 -1.43 2.46
C ALA A 5 8.58 -0.78 1.10
N LEU A 6 7.42 -1.06 0.51
CA LEU A 6 6.97 -0.42 -0.73
C LEU A 6 6.96 1.10 -0.59
N ILE A 7 6.32 1.64 0.46
CA ILE A 7 6.25 3.09 0.69
C ILE A 7 7.64 3.71 0.95
N ALA A 8 8.57 2.95 1.54
CA ALA A 8 9.95 3.43 1.72
C ALA A 8 10.73 3.53 0.41
N GLN A 9 10.52 2.60 -0.52
CA GLN A 9 11.19 2.58 -1.82
C GLN A 9 10.49 3.46 -2.87
N LYS A 10 9.16 3.48 -2.85
CA LYS A 10 8.29 4.22 -3.76
C LYS A 10 7.30 5.06 -2.93
N PRO A 11 7.64 6.33 -2.64
CA PRO A 11 6.82 7.22 -1.81
C PRO A 11 5.47 7.60 -2.41
N ASP A 12 5.26 7.36 -3.71
CA ASP A 12 4.00 7.58 -4.41
C ASP A 12 3.65 6.35 -5.28
N PRO A 13 3.25 5.23 -4.65
CA PRO A 13 2.93 4.01 -5.36
C PRO A 13 1.59 4.12 -6.08
N THR A 14 1.47 3.52 -7.25
CA THR A 14 0.20 3.32 -7.94
C THR A 14 -0.50 2.08 -7.42
N ASP A 15 -1.79 1.93 -7.75
CA ASP A 15 -2.56 0.73 -7.41
C ASP A 15 -1.93 -0.57 -7.93
N ALA A 16 -1.36 -0.53 -9.15
CA ALA A 16 -0.67 -1.68 -9.74
C ALA A 16 0.61 -2.05 -8.98
N ASP A 17 1.34 -1.06 -8.45
CA ASP A 17 2.51 -1.31 -7.61
C ASP A 17 2.11 -1.99 -6.29
N ILE A 18 0.99 -1.54 -5.70
CA ILE A 18 0.46 -2.10 -4.48
C ILE A 18 0.04 -3.56 -4.71
N ASP A 19 -0.63 -3.84 -5.83
CA ASP A 19 -1.02 -5.20 -6.19
C ASP A 19 0.16 -6.12 -6.40
N ALA A 20 1.16 -5.67 -7.15
CA ALA A 20 2.37 -6.42 -7.38
C ALA A 20 3.08 -6.73 -6.04
N ALA A 21 3.27 -5.71 -5.20
CA ALA A 21 3.93 -5.85 -3.91
C ALA A 21 3.17 -6.76 -2.94
N LEU A 22 1.84 -6.66 -2.91
CA LEU A 22 0.99 -7.40 -1.97
C LEU A 22 0.47 -8.74 -2.53
N SER A 23 0.84 -9.14 -3.74
CA SER A 23 0.40 -10.39 -4.38
C SER A 23 0.65 -11.66 -3.53
N GLY A 24 1.72 -11.68 -2.72
CA GLY A 24 2.01 -12.76 -1.77
C GLY A 24 1.34 -12.62 -0.39
N ASN A 25 0.61 -11.54 -0.14
CA ASN A 25 -0.05 -11.24 1.14
C ASN A 25 -1.55 -11.55 1.03
N VAL A 26 -1.92 -12.80 1.29
CA VAL A 26 -3.30 -13.27 1.16
C VAL A 26 -4.22 -12.64 2.21
N CYS A 27 -5.35 -12.08 1.77
CA CYS A 27 -6.39 -11.54 2.63
C CYS A 27 -7.63 -12.44 2.60
N ARG A 28 -7.94 -13.14 3.71
CA ARG A 28 -9.12 -14.01 3.79
C ARG A 28 -10.42 -13.26 4.10
N CYS A 29 -10.34 -12.09 4.71
CA CYS A 29 -11.50 -11.28 5.08
C CYS A 29 -12.11 -10.52 3.90
N GLY A 30 -11.48 -10.53 2.72
CA GLY A 30 -11.97 -9.82 1.53
C GLY A 30 -11.77 -8.30 1.57
N THR A 31 -10.96 -7.77 2.48
CA THR A 31 -10.80 -6.32 2.69
C THR A 31 -9.65 -5.72 1.87
N TYR A 32 -9.14 -6.43 0.87
CA TYR A 32 -7.94 -6.03 0.12
C TYR A 32 -8.07 -4.65 -0.56
N VAL A 33 -9.27 -4.28 -1.02
CA VAL A 33 -9.55 -2.94 -1.57
C VAL A 33 -9.28 -1.85 -0.53
N ARG A 34 -9.73 -2.04 0.71
CA ARG A 34 -9.47 -1.10 1.82
C ARG A 34 -8.01 -1.07 2.22
N VAL A 35 -7.30 -2.20 2.10
CA VAL A 35 -5.85 -2.25 2.33
C VAL A 35 -5.12 -1.40 1.29
N ARG A 36 -5.50 -1.48 0.01
CA ARG A 36 -4.93 -0.65 -1.06
C ARG A 36 -5.12 0.84 -0.78
N GLU A 37 -6.33 1.26 -0.43
CA GLU A 37 -6.64 2.63 -0.03
C GLU A 37 -5.79 3.09 1.16
N ALA A 38 -5.63 2.24 2.18
CA ALA A 38 -4.82 2.54 3.34
C ALA A 38 -3.33 2.70 3.00
N VAL A 39 -2.80 1.94 2.03
CA VAL A 39 -1.42 2.08 1.56
C VAL A 39 -1.21 3.42 0.84
N ILE A 40 -2.16 3.82 -0.01
CA ILE A 40 -2.14 5.14 -0.65
C ILE A 40 -2.19 6.24 0.41
N LEU A 41 -3.11 6.16 1.36
CA LEU A 41 -3.21 7.13 2.45
C LEU A 41 -1.91 7.21 3.26
N ALA A 42 -1.35 6.06 3.66
CA ALA A 42 -0.09 6.02 4.40
C ALA A 42 1.08 6.63 3.62
N SER A 43 1.13 6.45 2.29
CA SER A 43 2.15 7.07 1.45
C SER A 43 2.06 8.61 1.45
N ARG A 44 0.84 9.14 1.42
CA ARG A 44 0.57 10.59 1.52
C ARG A 44 0.97 11.13 2.89
N LEU A 45 0.52 10.47 3.96
CA LEU A 45 0.86 10.85 5.34
C LEU A 45 2.38 10.86 5.56
N LYS A 46 3.10 9.86 5.05
CA LYS A 46 4.57 9.79 5.17
C LYS A 46 5.27 10.94 4.44
N ARG A 47 4.69 11.46 3.37
CA ARG A 47 5.18 12.64 2.63
C ARG A 47 4.74 13.97 3.24
N GLY A 48 4.00 13.96 4.36
CA GLY A 48 3.45 15.16 4.98
C GLY A 48 2.17 15.69 4.33
N GLY A 49 1.52 14.91 3.47
CA GLY A 49 0.20 15.23 2.94
C GLY A 49 -0.89 14.93 3.98
N LYS A 50 -1.82 15.88 4.15
CA LYS A 50 -3.03 15.71 4.99
C LYS A 50 -4.04 14.78 4.32
#